data_AF-A0A3A8AJD0-F1
#
_entry.id   AF-A0A3A8AJD0-F1
#
_cell.length_a   1.000
_cell.length_b   1.000
_cell.length_c   1.000
_cell.angle_alpha   90.00
_cell.angle_beta   90.00
_cell.angle_gamma   90.00
#
_symmetry.space_group_name_H-M   'P 1'
#
loop_
_entity.id
_entity.type
_entity.pdbx_description
1 polymer ?
#
loop_
_entity_poly.entity_id
_entity_poly.type
_entity_poly.pdbx_seq_one_letter_code
_entity_poly.pdbx_strand_id
1 'polypeptide(L)' 'MLSKPFMTTHEIAELLKVNEATVRAWIHGEDLRAVKLGREFRVAVRDLEAFVNAHATRPPAWEQADGAKG' A
#
# COMPACT_ATOMS: atom_id res chain seq x y z
N MET A 1 -17.48 6.12 -8.32
CA MET A 1 -16.66 7.30 -8.65
C MET A 1 -15.23 7.04 -8.21
N LEU A 2 -14.23 7.39 -9.02
CA LEU A 2 -12.82 7.40 -8.63
C LEU A 2 -12.61 8.55 -7.64
N SER A 3 -12.56 8.26 -6.34
CA SER A 3 -12.39 9.29 -5.29
C SER A 3 -10.94 9.76 -5.13
N LYS A 4 -9.96 8.99 -5.62
CA LYS A 4 -8.54 9.36 -5.72
C LYS A 4 -7.94 8.71 -6.98
N PRO A 5 -6.92 9.32 -7.62
CA PRO A 5 -6.25 8.71 -8.77
C PRO A 5 -5.54 7.40 -8.36
N PHE A 6 -5.53 6.43 -9.28
CA PHE A 6 -4.69 5.25 -9.15
C PHE A 6 -3.22 5.62 -9.27
N MET A 7 -2.37 5.02 -8.44
CA MET A 7 -0.92 5.22 -8.44
C MET A 7 -0.24 4.19 -9.35
N THR A 8 0.78 4.61 -10.07
CA THR A 8 1.73 3.75 -10.80
C THR A 8 2.70 3.06 -9.86
N THR A 9 3.35 2.00 -10.33
CA THR A 9 4.47 1.38 -9.60
C THR A 9 5.61 2.37 -9.34
N HIS A 10 5.85 3.31 -10.26
CA HIS A 10 6.85 4.35 -10.13
C HIS A 10 6.53 5.34 -9.00
N GLU A 11 5.31 5.90 -8.99
CA GLU A 11 4.88 6.83 -7.93
C GLU A 11 4.91 6.18 -6.54
N ILE A 12 4.56 4.90 -6.44
CA ILE A 12 4.61 4.16 -5.17
C ILE A 12 6.07 3.95 -4.73
N ALA A 13 6.94 3.57 -5.66
CA ALA A 13 8.36 3.38 -5.39
C ALA A 13 9.00 4.69 -4.87
N GLU A 14 8.70 5.81 -5.52
CA GLU A 14 9.13 7.14 -5.10
C GLU A 14 8.56 7.56 -3.75
N LEU A 15 7.28 7.27 -3.49
CA LEU A 15 6.62 7.58 -2.22
C LEU A 15 7.23 6.81 -1.04
N LEU A 16 7.41 5.50 -1.21
CA LEU A 16 7.91 4.61 -0.16
C LEU A 16 9.43 4.52 -0.10
N LYS A 17 10.13 5.19 -1.01
CA LYS A 17 11.61 5.16 -1.14
C LYS A 17 12.16 3.74 -1.30
N VAL A 18 11.51 2.97 -2.17
CA VAL A 18 11.93 1.62 -2.58
C VAL A 18 12.16 1.55 -4.09
N ASN A 19 12.66 0.41 -4.59
CA ASN A 19 12.79 0.20 -6.03
C ASN A 19 11.45 -0.24 -6.64
N GLU A 20 11.15 0.16 -7.87
CA GLU A 20 9.98 -0.32 -8.62
C GLU A 20 9.92 -1.84 -8.75
N ALA A 21 11.07 -2.53 -8.83
CA ALA A 21 11.13 -3.99 -8.84
C ALA A 21 10.55 -4.58 -7.55
N THR A 22 10.78 -3.94 -6.40
CA THR A 22 10.20 -4.34 -5.12
C THR A 22 8.69 -4.18 -5.12
N VAL A 23 8.17 -3.06 -5.66
CA VAL A 23 6.73 -2.85 -5.79
C VAL A 23 6.09 -3.89 -6.71
N ARG A 24 6.73 -4.22 -7.84
CA ARG A 24 6.28 -5.30 -8.73
C ARG A 24 6.29 -6.66 -8.03
N ALA A 25 7.30 -6.94 -7.20
CA ALA A 25 7.36 -8.18 -6.44
C ALA A 25 6.18 -8.32 -5.47
N TRP A 26 5.80 -7.25 -4.75
CA TRP A 26 4.61 -7.27 -3.89
C TRP A 26 3.31 -7.49 -4.68
N ILE A 27 3.21 -6.94 -5.88
CA ILE A 27 2.04 -7.16 -6.75
C ILE A 27 2.00 -8.61 -7.25
N HIS A 28 3.14 -9.16 -7.65
CA HIS A 28 3.22 -10.54 -8.14
C HIS A 28 3.07 -11.58 -7.02
N GLY A 29 3.48 -11.24 -5.79
CA GLY A 29 3.27 -12.04 -4.59
C GLY A 29 1.86 -11.93 -4.01
N GLU A 30 0.96 -11.17 -4.65
CA GLU A 30 -0.42 -10.91 -4.19
C GLU A 30 -0.52 -10.16 -2.85
N ASP A 31 0.59 -9.70 -2.29
CA ASP A 31 0.63 -8.87 -1.07
C ASP A 31 0.04 -7.47 -1.32
N LEU A 32 0.31 -6.90 -2.50
CA LEU A 32 -0.20 -5.59 -2.91
C LEU A 32 -1.20 -5.72 -4.05
N ARG A 33 -2.48 -5.52 -3.74
CA ARG A 33 -3.55 -5.52 -4.74
C ARG A 33 -3.34 -4.42 -5.79
N ALA A 34 -3.30 -4.83 -7.06
CA ALA A 34 -3.20 -3.92 -8.19
C ALA A 34 -4.23 -4.25 -9.28
N VAL A 35 -4.56 -3.26 -10.10
CA VAL A 35 -5.35 -3.40 -11.32
C VAL A 35 -4.39 -3.37 -12.51
N LYS A 36 -4.44 -4.38 -13.38
CA LYS A 36 -3.67 -4.41 -14.62
C LYS A 36 -4.38 -3.59 -15.70
N LEU A 37 -3.76 -2.50 -16.13
CA LEU A 37 -4.27 -1.62 -17.19
C LEU A 37 -3.26 -1.62 -18.34
N GLY A 38 -3.52 -2.49 -19.32
CA GLY A 38 -2.60 -2.74 -20.44
C GLY A 38 -1.31 -3.39 -19.97
N ARG A 39 -0.19 -2.66 -20.12
CA ARG A 39 1.16 -3.12 -19.73
C ARG A 39 1.58 -2.65 -18.33
N GLU A 40 0.78 -1.80 -17.70
CA GLU A 40 1.11 -1.21 -16.41
C GLU A 40 0.18 -1.72 -15.31
N PHE A 41 0.69 -1.67 -14.08
CA PHE A 41 -0.12 -1.85 -12.89
C PHE A 41 -0.50 -0.52 -12.28
N ARG A 42 -1.71 -0.48 -11.73
CA ARG A 42 -2.29 0.68 -11.07
C ARG A 42 -2.83 0.25 -9.71
N VAL A 43 -2.41 0.93 -8.65
CA VAL A 43 -2.78 0.62 -7.27
C VAL A 43 -3.71 1.70 -6.77
N ALA A 44 -4.86 1.31 -6.21
CA ALA A 44 -5.74 2.28 -5.57
C ALA A 44 -5.08 2.74 -4.26
N VAL A 45 -5.19 4.02 -3.92
CA VAL A 45 -4.61 4.57 -2.68
C VAL A 45 -5.03 3.76 -1.44
N ARG A 46 -6.30 3.35 -1.37
CA ARG A 46 -6.82 2.51 -0.27
C ARG A 46 -6.12 1.15 -0.17
N ASP A 47 -5.74 0.56 -1.31
CA ASP A 47 -5.10 -0.75 -1.35
C ASP A 47 -3.64 -0.61 -0.88
N LEU A 48 -2.98 0.50 -1.22
CA LEU A 48 -1.65 0.85 -0.70
C LEU A 48 -1.68 1.16 0.80
N GLU A 49 -2.66 1.94 1.27
CA GLU A 49 -2.87 2.24 2.70
C GLU A 49 -3.06 0.93 3.50
N ALA A 50 -3.90 0.02 3.00
CA ALA A 50 -4.11 -1.29 3.62
C ALA A 50 -2.83 -2.13 3.66
N PHE A 51 -2.07 -2.17 2.56
CA PHE A 51 -0.78 -2.87 2.48
C PHE A 51 0.22 -2.34 3.51
N VAL A 52 0.39 -1.01 3.60
CA VAL A 52 1.32 -0.38 4.55
C VAL A 52 0.91 -0.66 5.99
N ASN A 53 -0.38 -0.59 6.30
CA ASN A 53 -0.90 -0.88 7.64
C ASN A 53 -0.70 -2.36 8.01
N ALA A 54 -0.91 -3.30 7.08
CA ALA A 54 -0.70 -4.72 7.32
C ALA A 54 0.78 -5.08 7.55
N HIS A 55 1.71 -4.30 6.98
CA HIS A 55 3.16 -4.47 7.16
C HIS A 55 3.72 -3.61 8.30
N ALA A 56 2.88 -2.87 9.03
CA ALA A 56 3.32 -2.12 10.19
C ALA A 56 3.84 -3.08 11.27
N THR A 57 5.05 -2.81 11.77
CA THR A 57 5.70 -3.67 12.79
C THR A 57 5.09 -3.55 14.19
N ARG A 58 4.21 -2.55 14.38
CA ARG A 58 3.48 -2.31 15.62
C ARG A 58 2.19 -1.52 15.34
N PRO A 59 1.16 -1.64 16.19
CA PRO A 59 -0.01 -0.79 16.13
C PRO A 59 0.35 0.69 16.35
N PRO A 60 -0.45 1.63 15.83
CA PRO A 60 -0.25 3.05 16.09
C PRO A 60 -0.35 3.37 17.58
N ALA A 61 0.46 4.32 18.06
CA ALA A 61 0.50 4.69 19.48
C ALA A 61 -0.83 5.27 19.99
N TRP A 62 -1.64 5.86 19.09
CA TRP A 62 -2.95 6.42 19.43
C TRP A 62 -4.03 5.36 19.64
N GLU A 63 -3.82 4.12 19.20
CA GLU A 63 -4.76 3.00 19.42
C GLU A 63 -4.39 2.19 20.68
N GLN A 64 -3.11 2.16 21.05
CA GLN A 64 -2.63 1.51 22.27
C GLN A 64 -3.10 2.22 23.55
N ALA A 65 -3.31 3.55 23.50
CA ALA A 65 -3.77 4.33 24.64
C ALA A 65 -5.23 4.02 25.04
N ASP A 66 -6.06 3.58 24.09
CA ASP A 66 -7.48 3.28 24.31
C ASP A 66 -7.70 1.84 24.83
N GLY A 67 -6.75 0.93 24.60
CA GLY A 67 -6.81 -0.48 25.05
C GLY A 67 -6.33 -0.74 26.48
N ALA A 68 -5.72 0.25 27.15
CA ALA A 68 -5.19 0.10 28.51
C ALA A 68 -6.24 0.31 29.62
N LYS A 69 -7.53 0.38 29.28
CA LYS A 69 -8.65 0.37 30.22
C LYS A 69 -9.43 -0.95 30.08
N GLY A 70 -8.90 -2.02 30.66
CA GLY A 70 -9.56 -3.33 30.77
C GLY A 70 -9.04 -4.09 31.97
#